data_AF-A0A521X5F0-F1
#
_entry.id   AF-A0A521X5F0-F1
#
_cell.length_a   1.000
_cell.length_b   1.000
_cell.length_c   1.000
_cell.angle_alpha   90.00
_cell.angle_beta   90.00
_cell.angle_gamma   90.00
#
_symmetry.space_group_name_H-M   'P 1'
#
loop_
_entity.id
_entity.type
_entity.pdbx_description
1 polymer ?
#
loop_
_entity_poly.entity_id
_entity_poly.type
_entity_poly.pdbx_seq_one_letter_code
_entity_poly.pdbx_strand_id
1 'polypeptide(L)'
;MKIEKLLHKLQAFFDTDRHKKKQHIAELKKILLKLKKKERKISDALQQTDDDSLRKHYQTELKIIRAQRIKGIEALQQLKEHKKAEYKSL
;
A
#
# COMPACT_ATOMS: atom_id res chain seq x y z
N MET A 1 -19.44 -14.70 -34.00
CA MET A 1 -19.67 -16.02 -33.36
C MET A 1 -20.04 -15.88 -31.88
N LYS A 2 -20.65 -16.91 -31.26
CA LYS A 2 -20.94 -16.94 -29.79
C LYS A 2 -19.65 -16.99 -28.95
N ILE A 3 -18.63 -17.69 -29.43
CA ILE A 3 -17.32 -17.83 -28.76
C ILE A 3 -16.56 -16.51 -28.70
N GLU A 4 -16.45 -15.76 -29.80
CA GLU A 4 -15.74 -14.47 -29.81
C GLU A 4 -16.35 -13.45 -28.83
N LYS A 5 -17.68 -13.41 -28.72
CA LYS A 5 -18.38 -12.56 -27.75
C LYS A 5 -18.10 -12.99 -26.31
N LEU A 6 -17.97 -14.30 -26.06
CA LEU A 6 -17.60 -14.82 -24.74
C LEU A 6 -16.17 -14.43 -24.37
N LEU A 7 -15.24 -14.57 -25.33
CA LEU A 7 -13.83 -14.18 -25.15
C LEU A 7 -13.68 -12.68 -24.87
N HIS A 8 -14.43 -11.82 -25.58
CA HIS A 8 -14.44 -10.38 -25.29
C HIS A 8 -14.98 -10.06 -23.89
N LYS A 9 -16.04 -10.73 -23.45
CA LYS A 9 -16.56 -10.57 -22.08
C LYS A 9 -15.56 -11.02 -21.03
N LEU A 10 -14.87 -12.14 -21.28
CA LEU A 10 -13.83 -12.67 -20.40
C LEU A 10 -12.63 -11.72 -20.33
N GLN A 11 -12.21 -11.15 -21.46
CA GLN A 11 -11.14 -10.17 -21.52
C GLN A 11 -11.52 -8.87 -20.82
N ALA A 12 -12.73 -8.36 -21.03
CA ALA A 12 -13.25 -7.18 -20.32
C ALA A 12 -13.36 -7.41 -18.80
N PHE A 13 -13.72 -8.64 -18.38
CA PHE A 13 -13.72 -9.04 -16.97
C PHE A 13 -12.30 -8.99 -16.38
N PHE A 14 -11.32 -9.61 -17.04
CA PHE A 14 -9.92 -9.57 -16.62
C PHE A 14 -9.32 -8.15 -16.65
N ASP A 15 -9.70 -7.32 -17.63
CA ASP A 15 -9.26 -5.93 -17.71
C ASP A 15 -9.80 -5.09 -16.54
N THR A 16 -11.07 -5.29 -16.19
CA THR A 16 -11.68 -4.60 -15.05
C THR A 16 -10.95 -4.92 -13.74
N ASP A 17 -10.61 -6.19 -13.53
CA ASP A 17 -9.85 -6.62 -12.35
C ASP A 17 -8.42 -6.07 -12.35
N ARG A 18 -7.76 -6.01 -13.52
CA ARG A 18 -6.46 -5.37 -13.68
C ARG A 18 -6.51 -3.89 -13.33
N HIS A 19 -7.54 -3.16 -13.77
CA HIS A 19 -7.71 -1.74 -13.47
C HIS A 19 -7.93 -1.49 -11.97
N LYS A 20 -8.82 -2.24 -11.33
CA LYS A 20 -9.06 -2.15 -9.88
C LYS A 20 -7.79 -2.43 -9.09
N LYS A 21 -7.04 -3.49 -9.43
CA LYS A 21 -5.76 -3.84 -8.79
C LYS A 21 -4.73 -2.71 -8.93
N LYS A 22 -4.59 -2.10 -10.12
CA LYS A 22 -3.73 -0.94 -10.35
C LYS A 22 -4.13 0.26 -9.49
N GLN A 23 -5.42 0.54 -9.38
CA GLN A 23 -5.94 1.62 -8.56
C GLN A 23 -5.63 1.40 -7.08
N HIS A 24 -5.91 0.22 -6.54
CA HIS A 24 -5.58 -0.13 -5.14
C HIS A 24 -4.09 0.01 -4.84
N ILE A 25 -3.22 -0.44 -5.75
CA ILE A 25 -1.76 -0.26 -5.63
C ILE A 25 -1.40 1.24 -5.58
N ALA A 26 -2.02 2.07 -6.41
CA ALA A 26 -1.74 3.50 -6.45
C ALA A 26 -2.21 4.20 -5.16
N GLU A 27 -3.39 3.87 -4.66
CA GLU A 27 -3.93 4.39 -3.40
C GLU A 27 -3.08 3.97 -2.20
N LEU A 28 -2.69 2.69 -2.11
CA LEU A 28 -1.82 2.19 -1.06
C LEU A 28 -0.46 2.90 -1.06
N LYS A 29 0.14 3.15 -2.23
CA LYS A 29 1.37 3.95 -2.34
C LYS A 29 1.17 5.37 -1.82
N LYS A 30 0.04 6.02 -2.12
CA LYS A 30 -0.26 7.38 -1.61
C LYS A 30 -0.36 7.37 -0.08
N ILE A 31 -1.02 6.37 0.51
CA ILE A 31 -1.13 6.21 1.96
C ILE A 31 0.26 5.99 2.59
N LEU A 32 1.07 5.10 2.03
CA LEU A 32 2.44 4.84 2.51
C LEU A 32 3.32 6.09 2.46
N LEU A 33 3.18 6.93 1.44
CA LEU A 33 3.87 8.23 1.36
C LEU A 33 3.40 9.19 2.46
N LYS A 34 2.10 9.26 2.74
CA LYS A 34 1.57 10.06 3.85
C LYS A 34 2.10 9.59 5.20
N LEU A 35 2.10 8.27 5.45
CA LEU A 35 2.67 7.68 6.66
C LEU A 35 4.18 7.99 6.78
N LYS A 36 4.93 7.93 5.67
CA LYS A 36 6.36 8.31 5.66
C LYS A 36 6.59 9.77 6.04
N LYS A 37 5.76 10.68 5.53
CA LYS A 37 5.84 12.09 5.91
C LYS A 37 5.49 12.30 7.39
N LYS A 38 4.46 11.60 7.87
CA LYS A 38 4.03 11.68 9.28
C LYS A 38 5.12 11.15 10.23
N GLU A 39 5.73 10.02 9.89
CA GLU A 39 6.84 9.45 10.67
C GLU A 39 8.01 10.45 10.80
N ARG A 40 8.40 11.10 9.70
CA ARG A 40 9.47 12.13 9.73
C ARG A 40 9.10 13.27 10.67
N LYS A 41 7.91 13.85 10.51
CA LYS A 41 7.45 14.96 11.35
C LYS A 41 7.47 14.62 12.85
N ILE A 42 7.01 13.43 13.22
CA ILE A 42 7.00 13.00 14.63
C ILE A 42 8.41 12.71 15.12
N SER A 43 9.27 12.15 14.27
CA SER A 43 10.68 11.95 14.61
C SER A 43 11.39 13.27 14.87
N ASP A 44 11.13 14.29 14.04
CA ASP A 44 11.69 15.63 14.20
C ASP A 44 11.14 16.29 15.48
N ALA A 45 9.83 16.18 15.74
CA ALA A 45 9.21 16.70 16.96
C ALA A 45 9.73 15.99 18.23
N LEU A 46 10.00 14.69 18.17
CA LEU A 46 10.58 13.91 19.26
C LEU A 46 12.01 14.37 19.60
N GLN A 47 12.78 14.80 18.59
CA GLN A 47 14.14 15.31 18.79
C GLN A 47 14.17 16.72 19.38
N GLN A 48 13.10 17.50 19.20
CA GLN A 48 13.01 18.90 19.63
C GLN A 48 12.27 19.08 20.95
N THR A 49 11.71 18.00 21.53
CA THR A 49 10.91 18.09 22.75
C THR A 49 11.72 17.69 23.98
N ASP A 50 11.72 18.57 24.98
CA ASP A 50 12.27 18.32 26.31
C ASP A 50 11.18 17.86 27.32
N ASP A 51 9.94 17.75 26.86
CA ASP A 51 8.80 17.30 27.66
C ASP A 51 8.69 15.77 27.59
N ASP A 52 8.89 15.10 28.72
CA ASP A 52 8.87 13.65 28.83
C ASP A 52 7.51 13.00 28.50
N SER A 53 6.40 13.70 28.74
CA SER A 53 5.05 13.24 28.40
C SER A 53 4.86 13.26 26.89
N LEU A 54 5.23 14.37 26.24
CA LEU A 54 5.22 14.50 24.78
C LEU A 54 6.18 13.50 24.13
N ARG A 55 7.35 13.27 24.73
CA ARG A 55 8.32 12.30 24.27
C ARG A 55 7.74 10.88 24.23
N LYS A 56 7.05 10.46 25.30
CA LYS A 56 6.35 9.16 25.37
C LYS A 56 5.22 9.07 24.34
N HIS A 57 4.47 10.15 24.16
CA HIS A 57 3.39 10.23 23.17
C HIS A 57 3.93 10.01 21.74
N TYR A 58 4.95 10.78 21.34
CA TYR A 58 5.58 10.66 20.02
C TYR A 58 6.23 9.29 19.79
N GLN A 59 6.87 8.71 20.79
CA GLN A 59 7.41 7.34 20.69
C GLN A 59 6.31 6.30 20.43
N THR A 60 5.17 6.44 21.09
CA THR A 60 4.01 5.56 20.91
C THR A 60 3.44 5.71 19.50
N GLU A 61 3.26 6.94 19.04
CA GLU A 61 2.76 7.23 17.71
C GLU A 61 3.71 6.71 16.60
N LEU A 62 5.03 6.86 16.80
CA LEU A 62 6.04 6.32 15.88
C LEU A 62 5.96 4.79 15.78
N LYS A 63 5.77 4.08 16.89
CA LYS A 63 5.60 2.61 16.88
C LYS A 63 4.41 2.21 16.03
N ILE A 64 3.26 2.89 16.20
CA ILE A 64 2.04 2.62 15.45
C ILE A 64 2.27 2.87 13.96
N ILE A 65 2.83 4.02 13.60
CA ILE A 65 3.07 4.39 12.19
C ILE A 65 4.04 3.41 11.53
N ARG A 66 5.13 3.02 12.21
CA ARG A 66 6.09 2.04 11.68
C ARG A 66 5.43 0.69 11.45
N ALA A 67 4.64 0.20 12.40
CA ALA A 67 3.89 -1.05 12.24
C ALA A 67 2.91 -0.99 11.06
N GLN A 68 2.17 0.10 10.92
CA GLN A 68 1.26 0.31 9.78
C GLN A 68 2.01 0.37 8.44
N ARG A 69 3.18 1.02 8.40
CA ARG A 69 4.00 1.11 7.20
C ARG A 69 4.55 -0.24 6.77
N ILE A 70 5.05 -1.05 7.71
CA ILE A 70 5.53 -2.41 7.43
C ILE A 70 4.40 -3.24 6.82
N LYS A 71 3.24 -3.30 7.49
CA LYS A 71 2.05 -4.01 6.98
C LYS A 71 1.62 -3.53 5.59
N GLY A 72 1.64 -2.21 5.35
CA GLY A 72 1.29 -1.65 4.05
C GLY A 72 2.31 -1.97 2.95
N ILE A 73 3.60 -2.10 3.28
CA ILE A 73 4.65 -2.52 2.34
C ILE A 73 4.48 -4.01 1.98
N GLU A 74 4.21 -4.86 2.97
CA GLU A 74 3.92 -6.29 2.77
C GLU A 74 2.70 -6.47 1.87
N ALA A 75 1.59 -5.76 2.14
CA ALA A 75 0.40 -5.78 1.30
C ALA A 75 0.70 -5.31 -0.14
N LEU A 76 1.54 -4.28 -0.29
CA LEU A 76 1.97 -3.81 -1.62
C LEU A 76 2.81 -4.86 -2.36
N GLN A 77 3.64 -5.61 -1.64
CA GLN A 77 4.46 -6.68 -2.21
C GLN A 77 3.60 -7.86 -2.66
N GLN A 78 2.66 -8.31 -1.83
CA GLN A 78 1.69 -9.36 -2.20
C GLN A 78 0.91 -8.98 -3.46
N LEU A 79 0.39 -7.75 -3.55
CA LEU A 79 -0.31 -7.25 -4.74
C LEU A 79 0.56 -7.25 -6.01
N LYS A 80 1.88 -7.09 -5.86
CA LYS A 80 2.85 -7.16 -6.97
C LYS A 80 3.30 -8.58 -7.30
N GLU A 81 3.46 -9.46 -6.32
CA GLU A 81 3.90 -10.85 -6.54
C GLU A 81 2.84 -11.68 -7.25
N HIS A 82 1.55 -11.44 -6.98
CA HIS A 82 0.47 -11.97 -7.82
C HIS A 82 0.65 -11.62 -9.30
N LYS A 83 1.27 -10.48 -9.64
CA LYS A 83 1.56 -10.09 -11.03
C LYS A 83 2.68 -10.93 -11.67
N LYS A 84 3.58 -11.51 -10.88
CA LYS A 84 4.74 -12.31 -11.35
C LYS A 84 4.36 -13.79 -11.54
N ALA A 85 3.41 -14.29 -10.75
CA ALA A 85 2.87 -15.65 -10.88
C ALA A 85 1.90 -15.79 -12.07
N GLU A 86 1.05 -14.79 -12.34
CA GLU A 86 0.17 -14.73 -13.53
C GLU A 86 0.97 -14.74 -14.85
N TYR A 87 2.21 -14.23 -14.87
CA TYR A 87 3.07 -14.17 -16.06
C TYR A 87 3.93 -15.43 -16.31
N LYS A 88 4.07 -16.32 -15.31
CA LYS A 88 4.82 -17.58 -15.44
C LYS A 88 3.94 -18.78 -15.78
N SER A 89 2.63 -18.61 -15.73
CA SER A 89 1.62 -19.63 -16.04
C SER A 89 0.97 -19.43 -17.41
N LEU A 90 1.42 -18.40 -18.16
CA LEU A 90 1.16 -18.14 -19.57
C LEU A 90 2.44 -18.43 -20.36
#